data_AF-A0A662V0V0-F1
#
_entry.id   AF-A0A662V0V0-F1
#
_cell.length_a   1.000
_cell.length_b   1.000
_cell.length_c   1.000
_cell.angle_alpha   90.00
_cell.angle_beta   90.00
_cell.angle_gamma   90.00
#
_symmetry.space_group_name_H-M   'P 1'
#
loop_
_entity.id
_entity.type
_entity.pdbx_description
1 polymer ?
#
loop_
_entity_poly.entity_id
_entity_poly.type
_entity_poly.pdbx_seq_one_letter_code
_entity_poly.pdbx_strand_id
1 'polypeptide(L)'
;MINLNIKSRNIKSILNQLRPLFECGYIRMYSVKKNLTILIIIAKGEYNVKYFKIKRSDRLSGLMIDVIEAGIFINDHILFSIKWFNTYYTIEFNKKNPYINIIVGEIDDLKEIIEGLICTE
;
A
#
# COMPACT_ATOMS: atom_id res chain seq x y z
N MET A 1 9.86 -3.45 3.67
CA MET A 1 8.66 -3.41 4.54
C MET A 1 8.08 -1.99 4.53
N ILE A 2 6.81 -1.85 4.20
CA ILE A 2 6.05 -0.58 4.17
C ILE A 2 5.60 -0.25 5.60
N ASN A 3 6.04 0.87 6.17
CA ASN A 3 5.52 1.31 7.47
C ASN A 3 4.40 2.34 7.28
N LEU A 4 3.18 1.95 7.60
CA LEU A 4 1.99 2.81 7.43
C LEU A 4 1.93 3.98 8.41
N ASN A 5 2.74 3.97 9.46
CA ASN A 5 2.76 5.04 10.47
C ASN A 5 3.66 6.22 10.08
N ILE A 6 4.41 6.11 8.98
CA ILE A 6 5.33 7.16 8.56
C ILE A 6 4.55 8.40 8.12
N LYS A 7 4.92 9.54 8.70
CA LYS A 7 4.66 10.87 8.15
C LYS A 7 5.99 11.43 7.68
N SER A 8 6.17 11.55 6.37
CA SER A 8 7.42 12.04 5.78
C SER A 8 7.14 13.18 4.81
N ARG A 9 8.12 14.06 4.61
CA ARG A 9 8.10 15.09 3.55
C ARG A 9 8.75 14.61 2.24
N ASN A 10 9.46 13.47 2.28
CA ASN A 10 10.27 12.96 1.18
C ASN A 10 9.50 11.93 0.35
N ILE A 11 8.91 12.39 -0.75
CA ILE A 11 8.11 11.60 -1.69
C ILE A 11 8.88 10.42 -2.33
N LYS A 12 10.17 10.60 -2.67
CA LYS A 12 10.98 9.56 -3.32
C LYS A 12 11.17 8.35 -2.39
N SER A 13 11.35 8.62 -1.10
CA SER A 13 11.47 7.58 -0.09
C SER A 13 10.18 6.75 0.05
N ILE A 14 9.02 7.40 -0.03
CA ILE A 14 7.71 6.73 0.08
C ILE A 14 7.43 5.83 -1.13
N LEU A 15 7.68 6.33 -2.34
CA LEU A 15 7.44 5.56 -3.57
C LEU A 15 8.33 4.31 -3.64
N ASN A 16 9.58 4.39 -3.18
CA ASN A 16 10.45 3.22 -3.10
C ASN A 16 10.00 2.21 -2.05
N GLN A 17 9.42 2.66 -0.94
CA GLN A 17 8.92 1.76 0.11
C GLN A 17 7.70 0.96 -0.31
N LEU A 18 6.86 1.51 -1.21
CA LEU A 18 5.61 0.89 -1.65
C LEU A 18 5.76 -0.17 -2.73
N ARG A 19 7.00 -0.52 -3.09
CA ARG A 19 7.25 -1.62 -4.02
C ARG A 19 6.87 -2.95 -3.36
N PRO A 20 6.29 -3.88 -4.12
CA PRO A 20 6.12 -5.25 -3.63
C PRO A 20 7.50 -5.84 -3.33
N LEU A 21 7.53 -6.72 -2.33
CA LEU A 21 8.71 -7.53 -2.03
C LEU A 21 8.96 -8.59 -3.10
N PHE A 22 7.88 -9.05 -3.71
CA PHE A 22 7.89 -10.06 -4.75
C PHE A 22 6.75 -9.79 -5.71
N GLU A 23 7.03 -9.92 -7.00
CA GLU A 23 6.07 -9.75 -8.08
C GLU A 23 6.29 -10.87 -9.11
N CYS A 24 5.25 -11.65 -9.37
CA CYS A 24 5.24 -12.69 -10.38
C CYS A 24 3.87 -12.70 -11.08
N GLY A 25 3.88 -12.34 -12.38
CA GLY A 25 2.66 -12.16 -13.16
C GLY A 25 1.67 -11.18 -12.50
N TYR A 26 0.49 -11.68 -12.15
CA TYR A 26 -0.58 -10.90 -11.51
C TYR A 26 -0.54 -10.93 -9.98
N ILE A 27 0.45 -11.60 -9.39
CA ILE A 27 0.54 -11.77 -7.94
C ILE A 27 1.65 -10.88 -7.38
N ARG A 28 1.31 -10.14 -6.33
CA ARG A 28 2.21 -9.20 -5.65
C ARG A 28 2.16 -9.43 -4.16
N MET A 29 3.33 -9.56 -3.55
CA MET A 29 3.47 -9.69 -2.10
C MET A 29 4.01 -8.40 -1.49
N TYR A 30 3.37 -7.91 -0.44
CA TYR A 30 3.80 -6.75 0.33
C TYR A 30 3.99 -7.14 1.79
N SER A 31 5.05 -6.64 2.41
CA SER A 31 5.21 -6.66 3.87
C SER A 31 4.90 -5.27 4.41
N VAL A 32 3.90 -5.19 5.28
CA VAL A 32 3.36 -3.95 5.80
C VAL A 32 3.37 -3.96 7.32
N LYS A 33 4.04 -2.99 7.91
CA LYS A 33 4.03 -2.74 9.34
C LYS A 33 2.98 -1.69 9.68
N LYS A 34 2.09 -2.04 10.61
CA LYS A 34 1.16 -1.11 11.25
C LYS A 34 1.33 -1.25 12.77
N ASN A 35 1.86 -0.21 13.41
CA ASN A 35 2.23 -0.25 14.83
C ASN A 35 3.23 -1.39 15.11
N LEU A 36 2.86 -2.34 15.98
CA LEU A 36 3.66 -3.51 16.35
C LEU A 36 3.35 -4.73 15.46
N THR A 37 2.34 -4.65 14.60
CA THR A 37 1.91 -5.79 13.77
C THR A 37 2.55 -5.72 12.39
N ILE A 38 3.13 -6.84 11.96
CA ILE A 38 3.57 -7.06 10.59
C ILE A 38 2.47 -7.85 9.88
N LEU A 39 2.06 -7.36 8.71
CA LEU A 39 1.06 -7.97 7.84
C LEU A 39 1.75 -8.31 6.53
N ILE A 40 1.52 -9.54 6.05
CA ILE A 40 1.89 -9.95 4.70
C ILE A 40 0.62 -9.90 3.87
N ILE A 41 0.66 -9.12 2.80
CA ILE A 41 -0.48 -8.92 1.91
C ILE A 41 -0.12 -9.54 0.57
N ILE A 42 -0.94 -10.50 0.16
CA ILE A 42 -0.87 -11.11 -1.17
C ILE A 42 -2.02 -10.56 -1.97
N ALA A 43 -1.71 -9.82 -3.02
CA ALA A 43 -2.70 -9.24 -3.93
C ALA A 43 -2.64 -9.96 -5.28
N LYS A 44 -3.81 -10.33 -5.84
CA LYS A 44 -3.92 -10.97 -7.14
C LYS A 44 -4.76 -10.13 -8.09
N GLY A 45 -4.18 -9.65 -9.18
CA GLY A 45 -4.90 -8.90 -10.21
C GLY A 45 -4.06 -7.89 -10.98
N GLU A 46 -4.73 -7.16 -11.86
CA GLU A 46 -4.14 -6.05 -12.60
C GLU A 46 -3.76 -4.91 -11.66
N TYR A 47 -2.51 -4.47 -11.77
CA TYR A 47 -1.98 -3.37 -10.97
C TYR A 47 -2.00 -2.09 -11.77
N ASN A 48 -2.41 -1.01 -11.11
CA ASN A 48 -2.33 0.33 -11.68
C ASN A 48 -2.06 1.37 -10.59
N VAL A 49 -1.38 2.44 -10.96
CA VAL A 49 -1.18 3.63 -10.13
C VAL A 49 -1.92 4.79 -10.75
N LYS A 50 -2.88 5.36 -10.02
CA LYS A 50 -3.65 6.52 -10.47
C LYS A 50 -3.39 7.69 -9.53
N TYR A 51 -3.23 8.89 -10.10
CA TYR A 51 -3.10 10.15 -9.37
C TYR A 51 -4.37 10.96 -9.52
N PHE A 52 -4.85 11.53 -8.42
CA PHE A 52 -6.07 12.33 -8.41
C PHE A 52 -6.02 13.40 -7.32
N LYS A 53 -6.83 14.45 -7.48
CA LYS A 53 -7.02 15.49 -6.45
C LYS A 53 -8.33 15.24 -5.73
N ILE A 54 -8.29 15.17 -4.41
CA ILE A 54 -9.50 15.10 -3.57
C ILE A 54 -9.60 16.37 -2.72
N LYS A 55 -10.82 16.80 -2.44
CA LYS A 55 -11.06 17.84 -1.44
C LYS A 55 -11.23 17.18 -0.07
N ARG A 56 -10.50 17.66 0.93
CA ARG A 56 -10.63 17.23 2.33
C ARG A 56 -10.84 18.44 3.23
N SER A 57 -11.68 18.28 4.25
CA SER A 57 -11.76 19.26 5.33
C SER A 57 -10.47 19.22 6.15
N ASP A 58 -9.82 20.37 6.26
CA ASP A 58 -8.80 20.59 7.26
C ASP A 58 -9.45 20.60 8.65
N ARG A 59 -8.86 19.84 9.59
CA ARG A 59 -9.46 19.65 10.92
C ARG A 59 -9.37 20.89 11.81
N LEU A 60 -8.39 21.77 11.58
CA LEU A 60 -8.14 22.94 12.42
C LEU A 60 -8.95 24.15 11.95
N SER A 61 -9.00 24.36 10.64
CA SER A 61 -9.68 25.51 10.04
C SER A 61 -11.09 25.21 9.52
N GLY A 62 -11.45 23.94 9.36
CA GLY A 62 -12.71 23.53 8.71
C GLY A 62 -12.76 23.80 7.20
N LEU A 63 -11.69 24.35 6.61
CA LEU A 63 -11.62 24.69 5.20
C LEU A 63 -11.43 23.45 4.34
N MET A 64 -12.04 23.45 3.15
CA MET A 64 -11.79 22.40 2.15
C MET A 64 -10.47 22.70 1.44
N ILE A 65 -9.50 21.81 1.60
CA ILE A 65 -8.20 21.89 0.94
C ILE A 65 -8.08 20.81 -0.15
N ASP A 66 -7.40 21.16 -1.23
CA ASP A 66 -7.02 20.18 -2.26
C ASP A 66 -5.86 19.33 -1.75
N VAL A 67 -6.09 18.02 -1.71
CA VAL A 67 -5.11 17.00 -1.35
C VAL A 67 -4.82 16.19 -2.59
N ILE A 68 -3.55 16.15 -2.98
CA ILE A 68 -3.10 15.23 -4.03
C ILE A 68 -3.08 13.82 -3.42
N GLU A 69 -3.62 12.86 -4.14
CA GLU A 69 -3.65 11.45 -3.75
C GLU A 69 -3.13 10.58 -4.89
N ALA A 70 -2.44 9.51 -4.54
CA ALA A 70 -2.03 8.44 -5.43
C ALA A 70 -2.56 7.14 -4.86
N GLY A 71 -3.37 6.45 -5.65
CA GLY A 71 -3.87 5.14 -5.32
C GLY A 71 -3.08 4.08 -6.06
N ILE A 72 -2.65 3.06 -5.32
CA ILE A 72 -2.25 1.77 -5.87
C ILE A 72 -3.51 0.91 -5.93
N PHE A 73 -3.87 0.46 -7.12
CA PHE A 73 -5.08 -0.30 -7.39
C PHE A 73 -4.76 -1.75 -7.75
N ILE A 74 -5.65 -2.65 -7.36
CA ILE A 74 -5.71 -4.05 -7.80
C ILE A 74 -7.12 -4.28 -8.32
N ASN A 75 -7.27 -4.61 -9.62
CA ASN A 75 -8.57 -4.79 -10.30
C ASN A 75 -9.56 -3.64 -10.00
N ASP A 76 -9.10 -2.38 -10.10
CA ASP A 76 -9.86 -1.16 -9.78
C ASP A 76 -10.26 -0.94 -8.31
N HIS A 77 -9.83 -1.78 -7.37
CA HIS A 77 -9.95 -1.51 -5.95
C HIS A 77 -8.66 -0.94 -5.37
N ILE A 78 -8.76 0.14 -4.59
CA ILE A 78 -7.59 0.72 -3.91
C ILE A 78 -7.04 -0.29 -2.91
N LEU A 79 -5.74 -0.54 -3.01
CA LEU A 79 -4.94 -1.30 -2.06
C LEU A 79 -4.25 -0.35 -1.07
N PHE A 80 -3.45 0.58 -1.61
CA PHE A 80 -2.79 1.63 -0.82
C PHE A 80 -3.17 3.00 -1.36
N SER A 81 -3.38 3.94 -0.45
CA SER A 81 -3.60 5.34 -0.75
C SER A 81 -2.49 6.17 -0.10
N ILE A 82 -1.80 6.97 -0.91
CA ILE A 82 -0.81 7.94 -0.45
C ILE A 82 -1.45 9.31 -0.53
N LYS A 83 -1.46 10.07 0.56
CA LYS A 83 -2.10 11.39 0.61
C LYS A 83 -1.08 12.46 0.93
N TRP A 84 -1.03 13.52 0.12
CA TRP A 84 -0.15 14.67 0.26
C TRP A 84 -0.86 15.81 0.99
N PHE A 85 -0.46 16.07 2.22
CA PHE A 85 -0.95 17.18 3.03
C PHE A 85 0.11 18.29 3.09
N ASN A 86 0.26 19.05 2.01
CA ASN A 86 1.22 20.15 1.82
C ASN A 86 2.66 19.84 2.27
N THR A 87 2.89 19.79 3.57
CA THR A 87 4.18 19.54 4.21
C THR A 87 4.45 18.07 4.54
N TYR A 88 3.47 17.17 4.52
CA TYR A 88 3.72 15.75 4.84
C TYR A 88 2.82 14.81 4.06
N TYR A 89 3.15 13.52 4.12
CA TYR A 89 2.46 12.45 3.42
C TYR A 89 1.99 11.39 4.41
N THR A 90 0.92 10.69 4.10
CA THR A 90 0.45 9.52 4.85
C THR A 90 0.10 8.37 3.93
N ILE A 91 0.29 7.13 4.38
CA ILE A 91 -0.08 5.92 3.64
C ILE A 91 -1.24 5.24 4.37
N GLU A 92 -2.34 5.02 3.67
CA GLU A 92 -3.49 4.26 4.15
C GLU A 92 -3.58 2.92 3.41
N PHE A 93 -3.78 1.85 4.15
CA PHE A 93 -4.00 0.50 3.61
C PHE A 93 -5.47 0.13 3.72
N ASN A 94 -6.07 -0.25 2.59
CA ASN A 94 -7.46 -0.68 2.52
C ASN A 94 -7.58 -2.20 2.74
N LYS A 95 -7.84 -2.58 3.99
CA LYS A 95 -8.05 -3.98 4.40
C LYS A 95 -9.30 -4.63 3.79
N LYS A 96 -10.23 -3.86 3.23
CA LYS A 96 -11.49 -4.37 2.66
C LYS A 96 -11.39 -4.67 1.16
N ASN A 97 -10.20 -4.59 0.56
CA ASN A 97 -10.02 -4.98 -0.83
C ASN A 97 -10.34 -6.48 -0.99
N PRO A 98 -11.23 -6.91 -1.90
CA PRO A 98 -11.60 -8.32 -2.01
C PRO A 98 -10.52 -9.17 -2.70
N TYR A 99 -9.55 -8.55 -3.37
CA TYR A 99 -8.49 -9.23 -4.12
C TYR A 99 -7.21 -9.43 -3.30
N ILE A 100 -7.30 -9.32 -1.97
CA ILE A 100 -6.17 -9.52 -1.09
C ILE A 100 -6.42 -10.62 -0.06
N ASN A 101 -5.37 -11.37 0.20
CA ASN A 101 -5.26 -12.21 1.39
C ASN A 101 -4.27 -11.54 2.35
N ILE A 102 -4.65 -11.46 3.62
CA ILE A 102 -3.82 -10.88 4.69
C ILE A 102 -3.42 -12.01 5.63
N ILE A 103 -2.12 -12.17 5.79
CA ILE A 103 -1.51 -13.14 6.69
C ILE A 103 -0.75 -12.37 7.77
N VAL A 104 -0.83 -12.83 9.01
CA VAL A 104 -0.04 -12.32 10.13
C VAL A 104 1.00 -13.40 10.45
N GLY A 105 2.28 -13.10 10.27
CA GLY A 105 3.35 -14.09 10.45
C GLY A 105 4.73 -13.53 10.12
N GLU A 106 5.74 -14.38 10.27
CA GLU A 106 7.11 -14.09 9.87
C GLU A 106 7.27 -14.21 8.35
N ILE A 107 8.15 -13.37 7.80
CA ILE A 107 8.25 -13.23 6.34
C ILE A 107 9.05 -14.35 5.69
N ASP A 108 10.02 -14.88 6.42
CA ASP A 108 10.96 -15.87 5.91
C ASP A 108 10.22 -17.20 5.66
N ASP A 109 9.30 -17.59 6.55
CA ASP A 109 8.45 -18.79 6.40
C ASP A 109 7.52 -18.73 5.18
N LEU A 110 7.04 -17.53 4.81
CA LEU A 110 6.06 -17.36 3.74
C LEU A 110 6.71 -17.20 2.36
N LYS A 111 7.94 -16.69 2.32
CA LYS A 111 8.64 -16.43 1.06
C LYS A 111 8.91 -17.70 0.28
N GLU A 112 9.43 -18.75 0.93
CA GLU A 112 9.73 -20.04 0.30
C GLU A 112 8.46 -20.73 -0.22
N ILE A 113 7.37 -20.67 0.55
CA ILE A 113 6.07 -21.25 0.18
C ILE A 113 5.51 -20.58 -1.08
N ILE A 114 5.57 -19.25 -1.14
CA ILE A 114 5.03 -18.45 -2.24
C ILE A 114 5.88 -18.63 -3.51
N GLU A 115 7.21 -18.63 -3.39
CA GLU A 115 8.11 -18.85 -4.53
C GLU A 115 7.91 -20.26 -5.14
N GLY A 116 7.71 -21.29 -4.31
CA GLY A 116 7.48 -22.67 -4.76
C GLY A 116 6.10 -22.91 -5.39
N LEU A 117 5.05 -22.21 -4.93
CA LEU A 117 3.66 -22.40 -5.39
C LEU A 117 3.28 -21.52 -6.59
N ILE A 118 3.91 -20.35 -6.77
CA ILE A 118 3.41 -19.31 -7.67
C ILE A 118 4.27 -19.14 -8.93
N CYS A 119 5.55 -19.53 -8.90
CA CYS A 119 6.46 -19.42 -10.06
C CYS A 119 6.56 -20.68 -10.91
N THR A 120 5.82 -21.74 -10.57
CA THR A 120 5.89 -23.06 -11.20
C THR A 120 4.69 -23.36 -12.11
N GLU A 121 3.70 -22.48 -12.18
CA GLU A 121 2.65 -22.45 -13.22
C GLU A 121 3.02 -21.48 -14.35
#